data_AF-A0A928U7M3-F1
#
_entry.id   AF-A0A928U7M3-F1
#
_cell.length_a   1.000
_cell.length_b   1.000
_cell.length_c   1.000
_cell.angle_alpha   90.00
_cell.angle_beta   90.00
_cell.angle_gamma   90.00
#
_symmetry.space_group_name_H-M   'P 1'
#
loop_
_entity.id
_entity.type
_entity.pdbx_description
1 polymer ?
#
loop_
_entity_poly.entity_id
_entity_poly.type
_entity_poly.pdbx_seq_one_letter_code
_entity_poly.pdbx_strand_id
1 'polypeptide(L)'
;MKKEIMERICFNCNVFFPASMDGNTEYGICLNDKEFEPFIDELLENFNYSSCQNLVDTKKFSGERNGCEDYEEMEFIEMDNTSGLSNELKRLSETGELDFEALKEWLLYEQVKNINWATMPVDRYVRQLQSPLEKDRNAGISSLGGMISLGNKEAFMELLKYFSKLPPTKTLEEVYLKKEVLRHLVRDDMKSQILPYIINELYNTPSNNTTRQWITAIFEFLSHSPKDKIREPLEKMLKDKRFSYRLKEKMKNILYGNSL
;
A
#
# COMPACT_ATOMS: atom_id res chain seq x y z
N MET A 1 0.78 -20.69 -31.12
CA MET A 1 2.02 -21.28 -30.57
C MET A 1 2.21 -22.66 -31.18
N LYS A 2 3.44 -23.09 -31.46
CA LYS A 2 3.71 -24.46 -31.91
C LYS A 2 3.33 -25.41 -30.76
N LYS A 3 2.51 -26.42 -31.03
CA LYS A 3 2.25 -27.51 -30.07
C LYS A 3 3.61 -28.15 -29.78
N GLU A 4 4.15 -27.96 -28.58
CA GLU A 4 5.35 -28.69 -28.17
C GLU A 4 4.98 -30.18 -28.20
N ILE A 5 5.67 -30.94 -29.03
CA ILE A 5 5.44 -32.39 -29.12
C ILE A 5 6.12 -32.98 -27.90
N MET A 6 5.33 -33.29 -26.86
CA MET A 6 5.85 -33.94 -25.67
C MET A 6 6.32 -35.36 -26.00
N GLU A 7 7.37 -35.79 -25.31
CA GLU A 7 7.78 -37.18 -25.38
C GLU A 7 6.68 -38.07 -24.80
N ARG A 8 6.35 -39.15 -25.52
CA ARG A 8 5.32 -40.11 -25.10
C ARG A 8 5.86 -41.02 -23.99
N ILE A 9 6.06 -40.43 -22.81
CA ILE A 9 6.45 -41.10 -21.57
C ILE A 9 5.32 -40.99 -20.54
N CYS A 10 5.27 -41.92 -19.58
CA CYS A 10 4.21 -41.93 -18.58
C CYS A 10 4.14 -40.65 -17.76
N PHE A 11 5.27 -39.97 -17.52
CA PHE A 11 5.30 -38.69 -16.80
C PHE A 11 4.45 -37.60 -17.48
N ASN A 12 4.31 -37.66 -18.80
CA ASN A 12 3.50 -36.73 -19.61
C ASN A 12 2.08 -37.28 -19.89
N CYS A 13 1.65 -38.30 -19.15
CA CYS A 13 0.35 -38.94 -19.33
C CYS A 13 -0.67 -38.35 -18.34
N ASN A 14 -1.88 -38.07 -18.79
CA ASN A 14 -2.96 -37.51 -17.96
C ASN A 14 -3.37 -38.44 -16.81
N VAL A 15 -3.13 -39.75 -16.95
CA VAL A 15 -3.47 -40.76 -15.94
C VAL A 15 -2.30 -41.12 -15.03
N PHE A 16 -1.14 -40.47 -15.17
CA PHE A 16 -0.02 -40.63 -14.25
C PHE A 16 -0.20 -39.71 -13.05
N PHE A 17 -0.10 -40.29 -11.85
CA PHE A 17 -0.26 -39.55 -10.61
C PHE A 17 0.98 -39.73 -9.71
N PRO A 18 1.55 -38.67 -9.11
CA PRO A 18 2.72 -38.78 -8.26
C PRO A 18 2.54 -39.79 -7.13
N ALA A 19 3.59 -40.54 -6.78
CA ALA A 19 3.52 -41.53 -5.69
C ALA A 19 3.66 -40.89 -4.29
N SER A 20 3.95 -39.59 -4.24
CA SER A 20 4.08 -38.79 -3.03
C SER A 20 3.97 -37.31 -3.39
N MET A 21 3.47 -36.50 -2.46
CA MET A 21 3.53 -35.03 -2.53
C MET A 21 4.73 -34.46 -1.77
N ASP A 22 5.43 -35.29 -1.00
CA ASP A 22 6.61 -34.91 -0.23
C ASP A 22 7.86 -34.97 -1.12
N GLY A 23 8.07 -33.92 -1.90
CA GLY A 23 9.29 -33.70 -2.70
C GLY A 23 9.18 -34.09 -4.18
N ASN A 24 10.27 -33.83 -4.93
CA ASN A 24 10.35 -34.19 -6.34
C ASN A 24 10.55 -35.71 -6.48
N THR A 25 9.47 -36.43 -6.80
CA THR A 25 9.52 -37.86 -7.08
C THR A 25 9.43 -38.12 -8.58
N GLU A 26 10.37 -38.89 -9.12
CA GLU A 26 10.29 -39.46 -10.47
C GLU A 26 9.29 -40.63 -10.56
N TYR A 27 8.82 -41.12 -9.40
CA TYR A 27 7.90 -42.24 -9.28
C TYR A 27 6.45 -41.79 -9.14
N GLY A 28 5.58 -42.50 -9.86
CA GLY A 28 4.13 -42.35 -9.78
C GLY A 28 3.39 -43.66 -9.98
N ILE A 29 2.08 -43.57 -9.97
CA ILE A 29 1.12 -44.66 -10.21
C ILE A 29 0.27 -44.34 -11.44
N CYS A 30 -0.41 -45.35 -11.98
CA CYS A 30 -1.35 -45.17 -13.08
C CYS A 30 -2.77 -45.24 -12.53
N LEU A 31 -3.56 -44.18 -12.71
CA LEU A 31 -4.95 -44.11 -12.24
C LEU A 31 -5.88 -45.02 -13.05
N ASN A 32 -5.47 -45.48 -14.23
CA ASN A 32 -6.20 -46.49 -15.01
C ASN A 32 -6.01 -47.92 -14.49
N ASP A 33 -5.13 -48.14 -13.50
CA ASP A 33 -5.02 -49.44 -12.86
C ASP A 33 -6.21 -49.66 -11.92
N LYS A 34 -7.01 -50.68 -12.21
CA LYS A 34 -8.27 -51.02 -11.52
C LYS A 34 -8.11 -51.21 -10.02
N GLU A 35 -6.91 -51.57 -9.53
CA GLU A 35 -6.69 -51.69 -8.09
C GLU A 35 -6.72 -50.32 -7.37
N PHE A 36 -6.51 -49.22 -8.10
CA PHE A 36 -6.66 -47.87 -7.56
C PHE A 36 -8.07 -47.30 -7.68
N GLU A 37 -8.98 -47.92 -8.44
CA GLU A 37 -10.37 -47.48 -8.65
C GLU A 37 -11.10 -47.13 -7.33
N PRO A 38 -10.98 -47.90 -6.22
CA PRO A 38 -11.64 -47.57 -4.96
C PRO A 38 -11.09 -46.31 -4.25
N PHE A 39 -9.94 -45.81 -4.67
CA PHE A 39 -9.19 -44.73 -4.02
C PHE A 39 -9.06 -43.47 -4.89
N ILE A 40 -9.55 -43.49 -6.14
CA ILE A 40 -9.40 -42.37 -7.09
C ILE A 40 -9.91 -41.05 -6.52
N ASP A 41 -11.11 -41.05 -5.93
CA ASP A 41 -11.71 -39.83 -5.38
C ASP A 41 -10.86 -39.25 -4.24
N GLU A 42 -10.37 -40.11 -3.34
CA GLU A 42 -9.54 -39.69 -2.22
C GLU A 42 -8.17 -39.16 -2.67
N LEU A 43 -7.58 -39.78 -3.69
CA LEU A 43 -6.31 -39.36 -4.27
C LEU A 43 -6.45 -38.03 -5.02
N LEU A 44 -7.48 -37.86 -5.85
CA LEU A 44 -7.67 -36.66 -6.67
C LEU A 44 -8.16 -35.45 -5.87
N GLU A 45 -9.08 -35.64 -4.92
CA GLU A 45 -9.66 -34.52 -4.18
C GLU A 45 -8.80 -34.10 -2.98
N ASN A 46 -8.19 -35.07 -2.29
CA ASN A 46 -7.52 -34.82 -1.00
C ASN A 46 -6.02 -35.08 -1.03
N PHE A 47 -5.46 -35.58 -2.13
CA PHE A 47 -4.05 -35.99 -2.23
C PHE A 47 -3.62 -36.92 -1.08
N ASN A 48 -4.53 -37.76 -0.61
CA ASN A 48 -4.31 -38.61 0.56
C ASN A 48 -4.01 -40.06 0.15
N TYR A 49 -2.79 -40.50 0.41
CA TYR A 49 -2.31 -41.85 0.08
C TYR A 49 -2.51 -42.85 1.23
N SER A 50 -2.93 -42.39 2.41
CA SER A 50 -2.97 -43.22 3.64
C SER A 50 -3.77 -44.51 3.46
N SER A 51 -4.87 -44.45 2.73
CA SER A 51 -5.78 -45.57 2.49
C SER A 51 -5.23 -46.62 1.51
N CYS A 52 -4.26 -46.26 0.67
CA CYS A 52 -3.70 -47.13 -0.37
C CYS A 52 -2.16 -47.16 -0.38
N GLN A 53 -1.49 -46.70 0.68
CA GLN A 53 -0.03 -46.54 0.71
C GLN A 53 0.74 -47.82 0.34
N ASN A 54 0.30 -48.98 0.86
CA ASN A 54 0.90 -50.28 0.54
C ASN A 54 0.80 -50.62 -0.96
N LEU A 55 -0.31 -50.23 -1.58
CA LEU A 55 -0.54 -50.45 -3.01
C LEU A 55 0.34 -49.51 -3.85
N VAL A 56 0.45 -48.24 -3.45
CA VAL A 56 1.36 -47.26 -4.04
C VAL A 56 2.80 -47.76 -3.98
N ASP A 57 3.27 -48.22 -2.82
CA ASP A 57 4.65 -48.69 -2.65
C ASP A 57 4.97 -49.93 -3.49
N THR A 58 3.98 -50.78 -3.72
CA THR A 58 4.14 -52.00 -4.54
C THR A 58 4.13 -51.68 -6.03
N LYS A 59 3.29 -50.73 -6.46
CA LYS A 59 2.99 -50.49 -7.88
C LYS A 59 3.65 -49.25 -8.46
N LYS A 60 4.27 -48.39 -7.65
CA LYS A 60 4.93 -47.19 -8.15
C LYS A 60 6.00 -47.53 -9.18
N PHE A 61 6.09 -46.70 -10.19
CA PHE A 61 7.04 -46.84 -11.28
C PHE A 61 7.60 -45.48 -11.70
N SER A 62 8.79 -45.49 -12.28
CA SER A 62 9.38 -44.28 -12.85
C SER A 62 8.54 -43.77 -14.03
N GLY A 63 8.20 -42.49 -14.00
CA GLY A 63 7.46 -41.83 -15.08
C GLY A 63 8.23 -41.72 -16.40
N GLU A 64 9.56 -41.94 -16.39
CA GLU A 64 10.40 -41.90 -17.61
C GLU A 64 10.16 -43.10 -18.55
N ARG A 65 9.29 -44.04 -18.17
CA ARG A 65 8.92 -45.17 -19.04
C ARG A 65 8.12 -44.69 -20.25
N ASN A 66 8.29 -45.37 -21.38
CA ASN A 66 7.47 -45.14 -22.58
C ASN A 66 5.98 -45.31 -22.27
N GLY A 67 5.15 -44.40 -22.80
CA GLY A 67 3.70 -44.44 -22.66
C GLY A 67 3.10 -45.70 -23.29
N CYS A 68 2.08 -46.26 -22.64
CA CYS A 68 1.38 -47.46 -23.09
C CYS A 68 0.36 -47.14 -24.20
N GLU A 69 -0.40 -48.15 -24.63
CA GLU A 69 -1.49 -48.02 -25.60
C GLU A 69 -2.61 -47.09 -25.10
N ASP A 70 -2.86 -47.07 -23.79
CA ASP A 70 -3.83 -46.20 -23.11
C ASP A 70 -3.25 -44.82 -22.74
N TYR A 71 -2.16 -44.40 -23.39
CA TYR A 71 -1.55 -43.10 -23.13
C TYR A 71 -2.47 -41.97 -23.56
N GLU A 72 -2.81 -41.11 -22.59
CA GLU A 72 -3.54 -39.86 -22.82
C GLU A 72 -2.58 -38.69 -22.61
N GLU A 73 -2.35 -37.89 -23.65
CA GLU A 73 -1.47 -36.71 -23.57
C GLU A 73 -1.99 -35.75 -22.49
N MET A 74 -1.13 -35.37 -21.54
CA MET A 74 -1.50 -34.45 -20.47
C MET A 74 -1.97 -33.10 -21.05
N GLU A 75 -3.18 -32.69 -20.69
CA GLU A 75 -3.70 -31.37 -21.04
C GLU A 75 -3.26 -30.37 -19.97
N PHE A 76 -2.36 -29.46 -20.32
CA PHE A 76 -2.09 -28.30 -19.49
C PHE A 76 -3.29 -27.36 -19.57
N ILE A 77 -3.98 -27.18 -18.46
CA ILE A 77 -4.89 -26.04 -18.31
C ILE A 77 -4.01 -24.79 -18.32
N GLU A 78 -4.08 -24.00 -19.40
CA GLU A 78 -3.41 -22.71 -19.44
C GLU A 78 -3.93 -21.87 -18.28
N MET A 79 -3.06 -21.58 -17.30
CA MET A 79 -3.36 -20.58 -16.29
C MET A 79 -3.63 -19.26 -17.01
N ASP A 80 -4.72 -18.59 -16.64
CA ASP A 80 -5.10 -17.32 -17.27
C ASP A 80 -3.93 -16.31 -17.21
N ASN A 81 -3.32 -16.08 -18.38
CA ASN A 81 -2.16 -15.22 -18.58
C ASN A 81 -2.46 -13.72 -18.34
N THR A 82 -3.72 -13.39 -18.00
CA THR A 82 -4.10 -12.04 -17.61
C THR A 82 -3.74 -11.70 -16.16
N SER A 83 -3.42 -12.68 -15.33
CA SER A 83 -3.00 -12.44 -13.94
C SER A 83 -1.53 -12.01 -13.85
N GLY A 84 -1.24 -10.99 -13.02
CA GLY A 84 0.13 -10.56 -12.74
C GLY A 84 1.02 -11.68 -12.17
N LEU A 85 0.40 -12.68 -11.51
CA LEU A 85 1.06 -13.83 -10.93
C LEU A 85 1.70 -14.74 -11.99
N SER A 86 0.99 -15.04 -13.09
CA SER A 86 1.52 -15.91 -14.15
C SER A 86 2.80 -15.33 -14.77
N ASN A 87 2.78 -14.02 -15.06
CA ASN A 87 3.92 -13.33 -15.63
C ASN A 87 5.11 -13.29 -14.68
N GLU A 88 4.88 -13.08 -13.38
CA GLU A 88 5.96 -13.05 -12.40
C GLU A 88 6.54 -14.44 -12.14
N LEU A 89 5.70 -15.47 -12.02
CA LEU A 89 6.15 -16.86 -11.88
C LEU A 89 7.04 -17.27 -13.04
N LYS A 90 6.65 -16.91 -14.26
CA LYS A 90 7.44 -17.14 -15.46
C LYS A 90 8.78 -16.40 -15.40
N ARG A 91 8.77 -15.11 -15.02
CA ARG A 91 10.00 -14.32 -14.87
C ARG A 91 10.96 -14.95 -13.85
N LEU A 92 10.46 -15.27 -12.66
CA LEU A 92 11.27 -15.87 -11.58
C LEU A 92 11.82 -17.25 -11.97
N SER A 93 11.03 -18.04 -12.70
CA SER A 93 11.49 -19.32 -13.26
C SER A 93 12.60 -19.13 -14.29
N GLU A 94 12.45 -18.17 -15.22
CA GLU A 94 13.44 -17.85 -16.25
C GLU A 94 14.74 -17.27 -15.67
N THR A 95 14.67 -16.52 -14.57
CA THR A 95 15.87 -15.97 -13.89
C THR A 95 16.53 -16.95 -12.91
N GLY A 96 15.90 -18.09 -12.63
CA GLY A 96 16.37 -19.03 -11.60
C GLY A 96 16.23 -18.50 -10.17
N GLU A 97 15.43 -17.45 -9.98
CA GLU A 97 15.16 -16.79 -8.69
C GLU A 97 13.83 -17.26 -8.07
N LEU A 98 13.22 -18.29 -8.65
CA LEU A 98 11.99 -18.87 -8.12
C LEU A 98 12.27 -19.62 -6.82
N ASP A 99 12.20 -18.89 -5.71
CA ASP A 99 12.14 -19.44 -4.38
C ASP A 99 10.88 -18.96 -3.62
N PHE A 100 10.64 -19.58 -2.48
CA PHE A 100 9.45 -19.32 -1.67
C PHE A 100 9.43 -17.91 -1.06
N GLU A 101 10.59 -17.32 -0.78
CA GLU A 101 10.67 -15.97 -0.21
C GLU A 101 10.39 -14.91 -1.28
N ALA A 102 10.94 -15.05 -2.49
CA ALA A 102 10.63 -14.18 -3.62
C ALA A 102 9.12 -14.17 -3.94
N LEU A 103 8.47 -15.33 -3.85
CA LEU A 103 7.02 -15.45 -4.02
C LEU A 103 6.23 -14.74 -2.92
N LYS A 104 6.64 -14.88 -1.66
CA LYS A 104 6.00 -14.16 -0.53
C LYS A 104 6.15 -12.65 -0.68
N GLU A 105 7.35 -12.18 -1.04
CA GLU A 105 7.63 -10.77 -1.23
C GLU A 105 6.75 -10.19 -2.33
N TRP A 106 6.64 -10.88 -3.47
CA TRP A 106 5.76 -10.46 -4.55
C TRP A 106 4.29 -10.46 -4.13
N LEU A 107 3.82 -11.50 -3.44
CA LEU A 107 2.44 -11.57 -2.97
C LEU A 107 2.12 -10.41 -2.03
N LEU A 108 3.04 -10.10 -1.11
CA LEU A 108 2.91 -8.96 -0.20
C LEU A 108 2.88 -7.63 -0.98
N TYR A 109 3.76 -7.46 -1.97
CA TYR A 109 3.78 -6.28 -2.82
C TYR A 109 2.46 -6.08 -3.55
N GLU A 110 1.92 -7.12 -4.18
CA GLU A 110 0.62 -7.06 -4.86
C GLU A 110 -0.52 -6.78 -3.88
N GLN A 111 -0.51 -7.38 -2.69
CA GLN A 111 -1.50 -7.07 -1.66
C GLN A 111 -1.46 -5.58 -1.29
N VAL A 112 -0.27 -5.03 -1.01
CA VAL A 112 -0.08 -3.61 -0.65
C VAL A 112 -0.50 -2.68 -1.79
N LYS A 113 -0.14 -3.02 -3.02
CA LYS A 113 -0.49 -2.26 -4.23
C LYS A 113 -1.99 -2.22 -4.48
N ASN A 114 -2.70 -3.30 -4.16
CA ASN A 114 -4.14 -3.40 -4.34
C ASN A 114 -4.96 -2.83 -3.16
N ILE A 115 -4.31 -2.32 -2.11
CA ILE A 115 -5.01 -1.57 -1.06
C ILE A 115 -5.57 -0.28 -1.65
N ASN A 116 -6.88 -0.08 -1.49
CA ASN A 116 -7.50 1.21 -1.77
C ASN A 116 -7.21 2.18 -0.61
N TRP A 117 -6.05 2.83 -0.67
CA TRP A 117 -5.60 3.80 0.34
C TRP A 117 -6.55 4.98 0.52
N ALA A 118 -7.28 5.36 -0.53
CA ALA A 118 -8.24 6.47 -0.50
C ALA A 118 -9.45 6.19 0.41
N THR A 119 -9.75 4.91 0.69
CA THR A 119 -10.87 4.47 1.54
C THR A 119 -10.42 3.65 2.75
N MET A 120 -9.12 3.61 3.04
CA MET A 120 -8.61 2.87 4.18
C MET A 120 -9.10 3.49 5.51
N PRO A 121 -9.62 2.69 6.46
CA PRO A 121 -10.13 3.21 7.73
C PRO A 121 -9.08 3.95 8.54
N VAL A 122 -9.48 5.08 9.14
CA VAL A 122 -8.55 5.98 9.83
C VAL A 122 -8.62 5.89 11.36
N ASP A 123 -9.60 5.18 11.93
CA ASP A 123 -9.93 5.19 13.37
C ASP A 123 -8.72 4.91 14.28
N ARG A 124 -7.88 3.96 13.88
CA ARG A 124 -6.66 3.61 14.61
C ARG A 124 -5.74 4.81 14.75
N TYR A 125 -5.51 5.55 13.67
CA TYR A 125 -4.60 6.68 13.63
C TYR A 125 -5.21 7.92 14.28
N VAL A 126 -6.54 8.07 14.19
CA VAL A 126 -7.28 9.09 14.95
C VAL A 126 -7.12 8.88 16.46
N ARG A 127 -7.21 7.62 16.95
CA ARG A 127 -6.94 7.31 18.35
C ARG A 127 -5.50 7.64 18.75
N GLN A 128 -4.53 7.39 17.87
CA GLN A 128 -3.13 7.75 18.10
C GLN A 128 -2.93 9.27 18.23
N LEU A 129 -3.62 10.09 17.42
CA LEU A 129 -3.56 11.55 17.54
C LEU A 129 -3.98 12.07 18.93
N GLN A 130 -4.88 11.36 19.60
CA GLN A 130 -5.37 11.71 20.95
C GLN A 130 -4.48 11.16 22.07
N SER A 131 -3.42 10.41 21.75
CA SER A 131 -2.54 9.84 22.76
C SER A 131 -1.77 10.95 23.50
N PRO A 132 -1.66 10.85 24.84
CA PRO A 132 -0.78 11.74 25.60
C PRO A 132 0.70 11.51 25.27
N LEU A 133 1.04 10.31 24.78
CA LEU A 133 2.40 9.95 24.41
C LEU A 133 2.76 10.58 23.06
N GLU A 134 3.82 11.39 23.05
CA GLU A 134 4.30 12.07 21.85
C GLU A 134 4.62 11.10 20.71
N LYS A 135 5.22 9.95 21.03
CA LYS A 135 5.57 8.93 20.04
C LYS A 135 4.35 8.44 19.27
N ASP A 136 3.26 8.14 19.97
CA ASP A 136 2.02 7.66 19.36
C ASP A 136 1.37 8.75 18.52
N ARG A 137 1.31 9.97 19.06
CA ARG A 137 0.76 11.12 18.36
C ARG A 137 1.51 11.39 17.06
N ASN A 138 2.84 11.38 17.09
CA ASN A 138 3.67 11.56 15.90
C ASN A 138 3.47 10.43 14.89
N ALA A 139 3.31 9.18 15.35
CA ALA A 139 2.95 8.05 14.48
C ALA A 139 1.58 8.24 13.81
N GLY A 140 0.60 8.74 14.55
CA GLY A 140 -0.72 9.10 14.03
C GLY A 140 -0.65 10.19 12.97
N ILE A 141 0.10 11.28 13.22
CA ILE A 141 0.32 12.37 12.27
C ILE A 141 0.96 11.85 10.97
N SER A 142 2.05 11.10 11.07
CA SER A 142 2.76 10.57 9.91
C SER A 142 1.91 9.58 9.10
N SER A 143 1.15 8.72 9.78
CA SER A 143 0.29 7.74 9.10
C SER A 143 -0.86 8.43 8.36
N LEU A 144 -1.53 9.39 9.00
CA LEU A 144 -2.57 10.18 8.35
C LEU A 144 -1.99 11.01 7.21
N GLY A 145 -0.80 11.59 7.36
CA GLY A 145 -0.09 12.28 6.30
C GLY A 145 0.18 11.41 5.07
N GLY A 146 0.64 10.17 5.28
CA GLY A 146 0.81 9.19 4.20
C GLY A 146 -0.52 8.82 3.53
N MET A 147 -1.60 8.65 4.29
CA MET A 147 -2.93 8.40 3.72
C MET A 147 -3.45 9.61 2.92
N ILE A 148 -3.20 10.83 3.41
CA ILE A 148 -3.53 12.06 2.72
C ILE A 148 -2.78 12.13 1.39
N SER A 149 -1.48 11.84 1.34
CA SER A 149 -0.73 11.85 0.06
C SER A 149 -1.26 10.81 -0.93
N LEU A 150 -1.83 9.71 -0.44
CA LEU A 150 -2.48 8.65 -1.20
C LEU A 150 -3.98 8.91 -1.51
N GLY A 151 -4.49 10.10 -1.21
CA GLY A 151 -5.85 10.52 -1.62
C GLY A 151 -6.96 10.28 -0.61
N ASN A 152 -6.64 9.87 0.63
CA ASN A 152 -7.64 9.63 1.67
C ASN A 152 -8.19 10.96 2.23
N LYS A 153 -9.44 11.27 1.88
CA LYS A 153 -10.12 12.51 2.30
C LYS A 153 -10.52 12.50 3.77
N GLU A 154 -10.84 11.34 4.33
CA GLU A 154 -11.20 11.22 5.74
C GLU A 154 -9.99 11.51 6.64
N ALA A 155 -8.82 10.98 6.26
CA ALA A 155 -7.56 11.28 6.93
C ALA A 155 -7.25 12.78 6.94
N PHE A 156 -7.50 13.46 5.81
CA PHE A 156 -7.37 14.92 5.72
C PHE A 156 -8.29 15.64 6.70
N MET A 157 -9.57 15.27 6.72
CA MET A 157 -10.56 15.92 7.60
C MET A 157 -10.24 15.75 9.08
N GLU A 158 -9.83 14.55 9.50
CA GLU A 158 -9.48 14.29 10.89
C GLU A 158 -8.17 14.98 11.30
N LEU A 159 -7.16 15.02 10.42
CA LEU A 159 -5.92 15.75 10.70
C LEU A 159 -6.13 17.27 10.73
N LEU A 160 -7.00 17.81 9.86
CA LEU A 160 -7.37 19.23 9.87
C LEU A 160 -8.15 19.60 11.13
N LYS A 161 -9.10 18.76 11.54
CA LYS A 161 -9.84 18.91 12.80
C LYS A 161 -8.91 18.88 14.00
N TYR A 162 -7.94 17.98 14.00
CA TYR A 162 -6.87 17.95 15.02
C TYR A 162 -6.07 19.26 15.01
N PHE A 163 -5.59 19.71 13.85
CA PHE A 163 -4.85 20.95 13.68
C PHE A 163 -5.62 22.18 14.22
N SER A 164 -6.92 22.28 13.93
CA SER A 164 -7.77 23.39 14.38
C SER A 164 -7.96 23.46 15.90
N LYS A 165 -7.73 22.36 16.61
CA LYS A 165 -7.87 22.25 18.07
C LYS A 165 -6.54 22.44 18.81
N LEU A 166 -5.42 22.55 18.09
CA LEU A 166 -4.13 22.77 18.71
C LEU A 166 -4.11 24.13 19.45
N PRO A 167 -3.57 24.19 20.67
CA PRO A 167 -3.54 25.42 21.43
C PRO A 167 -2.66 26.49 20.74
N PRO A 168 -2.82 27.77 21.11
CA PRO A 168 -1.89 28.82 20.69
C PRO A 168 -0.45 28.46 21.09
N THR A 169 0.50 28.67 20.17
CA THR A 169 1.90 28.32 20.39
C THR A 169 2.54 29.20 21.47
N LYS A 170 2.92 28.58 22.57
CA LYS A 170 3.68 29.14 23.70
C LYS A 170 5.09 28.57 23.77
N THR A 171 5.30 27.34 23.32
CA THR A 171 6.62 26.68 23.31
C THR A 171 7.13 26.41 21.91
N LEU A 172 8.41 26.06 21.81
CA LEU A 172 9.05 25.75 20.53
C LEU A 172 8.60 24.38 19.99
N GLU A 173 8.34 23.43 20.89
CA GLU A 173 7.82 22.09 20.57
C GLU A 173 6.43 22.20 19.92
N GLU A 174 5.57 23.08 20.44
CA GLU A 174 4.26 23.34 19.83
C GLU A 174 4.37 23.95 18.44
N VAL A 175 5.38 24.82 18.21
CA VAL A 175 5.68 25.36 16.88
C VAL A 175 6.10 24.25 15.92
N TYR A 176 6.96 23.34 16.35
CA TYR A 176 7.39 22.20 15.53
C TYR A 176 6.22 21.27 15.22
N LEU A 177 5.37 20.97 16.21
CA LEU A 177 4.16 20.19 16.00
C LEU A 177 3.24 20.83 14.96
N LYS A 178 2.94 22.13 15.08
CA LYS A 178 2.09 22.82 14.10
C LYS A 178 2.67 22.81 12.70
N LYS A 179 3.99 23.02 12.56
CA LYS A 179 4.68 22.94 11.26
C LYS A 179 4.59 21.54 10.66
N GLU A 180 4.79 20.51 11.48
CA GLU A 180 4.74 19.12 11.05
C GLU A 180 3.34 18.75 10.56
N VAL A 181 2.30 19.10 11.32
CA VAL A 181 0.92 18.85 10.92
C VAL A 181 0.56 19.64 9.66
N LEU A 182 0.94 20.92 9.58
CA LEU A 182 0.69 21.75 8.39
C LEU A 182 1.32 21.12 7.15
N ARG A 183 2.56 20.62 7.23
CA ARG A 183 3.27 19.98 6.11
C ARG A 183 2.46 18.84 5.47
N HIS A 184 1.78 18.04 6.28
CA HIS A 184 0.94 16.93 5.80
C HIS A 184 -0.41 17.41 5.23
N LEU A 185 -0.88 18.59 5.64
CA LEU A 185 -2.13 19.16 5.15
C LEU A 185 -1.94 19.92 3.83
N VAL A 186 -0.74 20.44 3.51
CA VAL A 186 -0.53 21.23 2.29
C VAL A 186 -0.67 20.37 1.03
N ARG A 187 -1.86 20.36 0.46
CA ARG A 187 -2.17 19.86 -0.90
C ARG A 187 -2.92 20.91 -1.70
N ASP A 188 -2.57 21.08 -2.98
CA ASP A 188 -3.15 22.11 -3.83
C ASP A 188 -4.69 22.04 -3.94
N ASP A 189 -5.25 20.83 -4.00
CA ASP A 189 -6.70 20.59 -4.08
C ASP A 189 -7.44 20.88 -2.76
N MET A 190 -6.74 20.91 -1.63
CA MET A 190 -7.32 21.08 -0.29
C MET A 190 -6.91 22.39 0.41
N LYS A 191 -6.00 23.17 -0.18
CA LYS A 191 -5.49 24.46 0.36
C LYS A 191 -6.60 25.41 0.81
N SER A 192 -7.69 25.48 0.04
CA SER A 192 -8.84 26.34 0.33
C SER A 192 -9.53 26.02 1.65
N GLN A 193 -9.52 24.76 2.09
CA GLN A 193 -10.13 24.32 3.35
C GLN A 193 -9.28 24.68 4.56
N ILE A 194 -7.95 24.75 4.38
CA ILE A 194 -6.98 25.04 5.45
C ILE A 194 -6.87 26.56 5.67
N LEU A 195 -7.08 27.34 4.61
CA LEU A 195 -6.86 28.78 4.58
C LEU A 195 -7.52 29.56 5.73
N PRO A 196 -8.81 29.34 6.09
CA PRO A 196 -9.44 30.08 7.18
C PRO A 196 -8.73 29.87 8.52
N TYR A 197 -8.23 28.65 8.78
CA TYR A 197 -7.49 28.31 9.99
C TYR A 197 -6.13 28.99 10.02
N ILE A 198 -5.42 29.03 8.90
CA ILE A 198 -4.11 29.68 8.79
C ILE A 198 -4.20 31.19 8.96
N ILE A 199 -5.24 31.81 8.37
CA ILE A 199 -5.53 33.24 8.56
C ILE A 199 -5.84 33.52 10.03
N ASN A 200 -6.66 32.68 10.67
CA ASN A 200 -6.99 32.83 12.09
C ASN A 200 -5.74 32.64 12.99
N GLU A 201 -4.87 31.68 12.68
CA GLU A 201 -3.60 31.49 13.38
C GLU A 201 -2.70 32.71 13.26
N LEU A 202 -2.55 33.28 12.06
CA LEU A 202 -1.77 34.51 11.86
C LEU A 202 -2.32 35.68 12.68
N TYR A 203 -3.65 35.78 12.77
CA TYR A 203 -4.33 36.85 13.50
C TYR A 203 -4.10 36.80 15.02
N ASN A 204 -4.04 35.59 15.58
CA ASN A 204 -4.00 35.36 17.01
C ASN A 204 -2.59 35.06 17.55
N THR A 205 -1.63 34.75 16.68
CA THR A 205 -0.26 34.42 17.08
C THR A 205 0.53 35.70 17.40
N PRO A 206 0.99 35.91 18.65
CA PRO A 206 1.85 37.03 18.97
C PRO A 206 3.20 36.86 18.28
N SER A 207 3.78 37.94 17.76
CA SER A 207 5.08 37.90 17.08
C SER A 207 6.24 38.05 18.06
N ASN A 208 6.86 36.92 18.43
CA ASN A 208 8.03 36.87 19.29
C ASN A 208 9.07 35.85 18.79
N ASN A 209 10.15 35.64 19.53
CA ASN A 209 11.23 34.73 19.12
C ASN A 209 10.76 33.28 18.99
N THR A 210 9.83 32.82 19.84
CA THR A 210 9.28 31.45 19.81
C THR A 210 8.44 31.23 18.56
N THR A 211 7.51 32.14 18.29
CA THR A 211 6.49 31.97 17.22
C THR A 211 6.97 32.43 15.85
N ARG A 212 8.13 33.07 15.74
CA ARG A 212 8.67 33.59 14.48
C ARG A 212 8.74 32.52 13.38
N GLN A 213 9.12 31.28 13.74
CA GLN A 213 9.18 30.18 12.77
C GLN A 213 7.78 29.78 12.28
N TRP A 214 6.79 29.77 13.19
CA TRP A 214 5.41 29.49 12.83
C TRP A 214 4.82 30.55 11.90
N ILE A 215 5.00 31.84 12.24
CA ILE A 215 4.58 32.96 11.39
C ILE A 215 5.24 32.88 10.00
N THR A 216 6.49 32.43 9.93
CA THR A 216 7.19 32.26 8.65
C THR A 216 6.56 31.16 7.80
N ALA A 217 6.25 30.01 8.40
CA ALA A 217 5.54 28.92 7.72
C ALA A 217 4.14 29.35 7.24
N ILE A 218 3.42 30.14 8.05
CA ILE A 218 2.13 30.70 7.64
C ILE A 218 2.30 31.62 6.41
N PHE A 219 3.28 32.53 6.41
CA PHE A 219 3.47 33.40 5.25
C PHE A 219 3.88 32.65 3.99
N GLU A 220 4.69 31.61 4.12
CA GLU A 220 5.05 30.73 3.01
C GLU A 220 3.82 29.97 2.46
N PHE A 221 2.93 29.50 3.33
CA PHE A 221 1.66 28.92 2.90
C PHE A 221 0.80 29.95 2.15
N LEU A 222 0.68 31.17 2.68
CA LEU A 222 -0.14 32.23 2.10
C LEU A 222 0.43 32.75 0.76
N SER A 223 1.75 32.75 0.56
CA SER A 223 2.34 33.18 -0.72
C SER A 223 1.99 32.25 -1.88
N HIS A 224 1.70 30.98 -1.59
CA HIS A 224 1.30 29.97 -2.58
C HIS A 224 -0.21 29.69 -2.58
N SER A 225 -0.99 30.59 -1.96
CA SER A 225 -2.46 30.49 -1.87
C SER A 225 -3.14 31.38 -2.91
N PRO A 226 -4.37 31.04 -3.35
CA PRO A 226 -5.13 31.86 -4.29
C PRO A 226 -5.32 33.30 -3.79
N LYS A 227 -4.87 34.29 -4.59
CA LYS A 227 -4.85 35.71 -4.20
C LYS A 227 -6.25 36.25 -3.87
N ASP A 228 -7.28 35.79 -4.57
CA ASP A 228 -8.68 36.16 -4.35
C ASP A 228 -9.17 35.75 -2.95
N LYS A 229 -8.66 34.65 -2.39
CA LYS A 229 -9.07 34.14 -1.07
C LYS A 229 -8.32 34.79 0.10
N ILE A 230 -7.10 35.29 -0.14
CA ILE A 230 -6.27 35.89 0.92
C ILE A 230 -6.30 37.41 0.93
N ARG A 231 -6.74 38.07 -0.15
CA ARG A 231 -6.69 39.52 -0.30
C ARG A 231 -7.40 40.26 0.82
N GLU A 232 -8.71 40.05 0.95
CA GLU A 232 -9.52 40.77 1.93
C GLU A 232 -9.05 40.53 3.39
N PRO A 233 -8.77 39.28 3.83
CA PRO A 233 -8.26 39.03 5.18
C PRO A 233 -6.95 39.76 5.48
N LEU A 234 -5.98 39.73 4.55
CA LEU A 234 -4.68 40.37 4.75
C LEU A 234 -4.79 41.90 4.70
N GLU A 235 -5.61 42.47 3.83
CA GLU A 235 -5.87 43.92 3.80
C GLU A 235 -6.50 44.42 5.10
N LYS A 236 -7.38 43.63 5.72
CA LYS A 236 -7.92 43.93 7.06
C LYS A 236 -6.81 43.94 8.12
N MET A 237 -5.91 42.95 8.08
CA MET A 237 -4.76 42.88 9.01
C MET A 237 -3.77 44.05 8.82
N LEU A 238 -3.57 44.54 7.60
CA LEU A 238 -2.71 45.71 7.33
C LEU A 238 -3.17 46.98 8.06
N LYS A 239 -4.49 47.15 8.26
CA LYS A 239 -5.07 48.29 8.97
C LYS A 239 -5.03 48.14 10.50
N ASP A 240 -4.80 46.92 10.98
CA ASP A 240 -4.79 46.62 12.42
C ASP A 240 -3.48 47.04 13.09
N LYS A 241 -3.56 47.64 14.27
CA LYS A 241 -2.40 48.14 15.03
C LYS A 241 -1.58 47.03 15.70
N ARG A 242 -2.14 45.82 15.83
CA ARG A 242 -1.49 44.67 16.49
C ARG A 242 -0.31 44.11 15.69
N PHE A 243 -0.32 44.29 14.37
CA PHE A 243 0.78 43.84 13.51
C PHE A 243 1.87 44.89 13.43
N SER A 244 3.12 44.45 13.61
CA SER A 244 4.29 45.31 13.42
C SER A 244 4.45 45.71 11.96
N TYR A 245 5.15 46.83 11.73
CA TYR A 245 5.50 47.30 10.38
C TYR A 245 6.11 46.18 9.53
N ARG A 246 7.04 45.39 10.11
CA ARG A 246 7.71 44.29 9.41
C ARG A 246 6.75 43.19 8.94
N LEU A 247 5.74 42.85 9.74
CA LEU A 247 4.72 41.86 9.33
C LEU A 247 3.82 42.43 8.23
N LYS A 248 3.46 43.71 8.34
CA LYS A 248 2.68 44.38 7.31
C LYS A 248 3.40 44.42 5.96
N GLU A 249 4.71 44.67 5.95
CA GLU A 249 5.51 44.61 4.72
C GLU A 249 5.50 43.20 4.11
N LYS A 250 5.60 42.14 4.91
CA LYS A 250 5.46 40.76 4.40
C LYS A 250 4.07 40.50 3.80
N MET A 251 3.00 40.96 4.46
CA MET A 251 1.64 40.85 3.94
C MET A 251 1.48 41.61 2.61
N LYS A 252 2.00 42.83 2.52
CA LYS A 252 2.01 43.61 1.26
C LYS A 252 2.75 42.88 0.14
N ASN A 253 3.90 42.28 0.44
CA ASN A 253 4.66 41.51 -0.54
C ASN A 253 3.87 40.30 -1.06
N ILE A 254 3.11 39.61 -0.19
CA ILE A 254 2.23 38.51 -0.61
C ILE A 254 1.10 39.02 -1.52
N LEU A 255 0.52 40.19 -1.20
CA LEU A 255 -0.61 40.75 -1.94
C LEU A 255 -0.23 41.38 -3.29
N TYR A 256 0.84 42.17 -3.28
CA TYR A 256 1.21 43.10 -4.35
C TYR A 256 2.60 42.87 -4.92
N GLY A 257 3.41 42.02 -4.28
CA GLY A 257 4.69 41.62 -4.85
C GLY A 257 4.47 40.90 -6.18
N ASN A 258 5.34 41.20 -7.15
CA ASN A 258 5.44 40.42 -8.35
C ASN A 258 5.95 39.04 -7.93
N SER A 259 5.11 38.03 -8.06
CA SER A 259 5.51 36.63 -7.98
C SER A 259 6.61 36.43 -9.02
N LEU A 260 7.83 36.08 -8.58
CA LEU A 260 8.86 35.51 -9.45
C LEU A 260 8.40 34.13 -9.93
#